data_AF-A0A359LKE2-F1
#
_entry.id   AF-A0A359LKE2-F1
#
_cell.length_a   1.000
_cell.length_b   1.000
_cell.length_c   1.000
_cell.angle_alpha   90.00
_cell.angle_beta   90.00
_cell.angle_gamma   90.00
#
_symmetry.space_group_name_H-M   'P 1'
#
loop_
_entity.id
_entity.type
_entity.pdbx_description
1 polymer ?
#
loop_
_entity_poly.entity_id
_entity_poly.type
_entity_poly.pdbx_seq_one_letter_code
_entity_poly.pdbx_strand_id
1 'polypeptide(L)'
;MIARDFSNQVYFNWDDIRSKRELIQDSYFFERVNRIDESIPLVIFDEIHKYRNWKNYLKGVYDRFAEEYKILVTGSGRLDLYQKGEDSLAGRYMKFHLMPFTYSELTNHHYSVSYFLNHPFRFQEDNQTDYGLWDDLFELSGFPEPFLKGEKDFYRLWSNNYQHQLIREDIRDLTQIKKFDSLEILYSLLPLKVRVNLGLFKGKNFN
;
A
#
# COMPACT_ATOMS: atom_id res chain seq x y z
N MET A 1 -10.24 -2.50 -11.27
CA MET A 1 -9.93 -3.43 -10.18
C MET A 1 -9.52 -4.74 -10.83
N ILE A 2 -8.27 -5.18 -10.63
CA ILE A 2 -7.63 -6.33 -11.35
C ILE A 2 -8.53 -7.57 -11.38
N ALA A 3 -9.26 -7.80 -10.30
CA ALA A 3 -10.20 -8.90 -10.14
C ALA A 3 -11.26 -8.98 -11.28
N ARG A 4 -11.69 -7.82 -11.83
CA ARG A 4 -12.68 -7.77 -12.92
C ARG A 4 -12.22 -8.42 -14.23
N ASP A 5 -10.92 -8.55 -14.43
CA ASP A 5 -10.36 -9.17 -15.63
C ASP A 5 -10.30 -10.72 -15.52
N PHE A 6 -10.76 -11.28 -14.39
CA PHE A 6 -10.79 -12.71 -14.13
C PHE A 6 -12.23 -13.22 -14.06
N SER A 7 -12.57 -14.22 -14.88
CA SER A 7 -13.87 -14.91 -14.82
C SER A 7 -14.05 -15.63 -13.49
N ASN A 8 -12.98 -16.29 -13.01
CA ASN A 8 -12.98 -17.05 -11.77
C ASN A 8 -12.16 -16.31 -10.71
N GLN A 9 -12.80 -15.94 -9.60
CA GLN A 9 -12.13 -15.21 -8.52
C GLN A 9 -12.68 -15.59 -7.14
N VAL A 10 -11.80 -15.59 -6.15
CA VAL A 10 -12.12 -15.80 -4.74
C VAL A 10 -11.50 -14.66 -3.96
N TYR A 11 -12.32 -13.97 -3.15
CA TYR A 11 -11.85 -12.88 -2.30
C TYR A 11 -12.00 -13.28 -0.84
N PHE A 12 -10.90 -13.12 -0.11
CA PHE A 12 -10.80 -13.43 1.30
C PHE A 12 -10.27 -12.21 2.03
N ASN A 13 -10.97 -11.75 3.07
CA ASN A 13 -10.52 -10.64 3.89
C ASN A 13 -10.33 -11.11 5.33
N TRP A 14 -9.11 -11.02 5.85
CA TRP A 14 -8.82 -11.45 7.21
C TRP A 14 -9.55 -10.61 8.26
N ASP A 15 -9.95 -9.37 8.00
CA ASP A 15 -10.70 -8.59 8.99
C ASP A 15 -12.14 -9.07 9.16
N ASP A 16 -12.69 -9.82 8.20
CA ASP A 16 -14.03 -10.41 8.31
C ASP A 16 -14.04 -11.70 9.15
N ILE A 17 -15.00 -11.78 10.09
CA ILE A 17 -15.11 -12.91 11.01
C ILE A 17 -15.56 -14.19 10.31
N ARG A 18 -16.33 -14.08 9.21
CA ARG A 18 -16.77 -15.26 8.45
C ARG A 18 -15.60 -15.84 7.67
N SER A 19 -14.83 -14.99 6.99
CA SER A 19 -13.58 -15.38 6.33
C SER A 19 -12.61 -16.06 7.32
N LYS A 20 -12.37 -15.49 8.51
CA LYS A 20 -11.54 -16.16 9.55
C LYS A 20 -12.02 -17.58 9.86
N ARG A 21 -13.33 -17.76 10.06
CA ARG A 21 -13.92 -19.07 10.36
C ARG A 21 -13.73 -20.04 9.20
N GLU A 22 -13.94 -19.58 7.97
CA GLU A 22 -13.78 -20.39 6.77
C GLU A 22 -12.36 -20.92 6.65
N LEU A 23 -11.34 -20.08 6.82
CA LEU A 23 -9.93 -20.52 6.78
C LEU A 23 -9.61 -21.56 7.86
N ILE A 24 -10.16 -21.41 9.06
CA ILE A 24 -9.92 -22.33 10.17
C ILE A 24 -10.60 -23.69 9.92
N GLN A 25 -11.78 -23.68 9.32
CA GLN A 25 -12.54 -24.90 9.00
C GLN A 25 -11.99 -25.61 7.77
N ASP A 26 -11.55 -24.84 6.77
CA ASP A 26 -10.95 -25.34 5.55
C ASP A 26 -9.84 -24.40 5.08
N SER A 27 -8.59 -24.85 5.26
CA SER A 27 -7.40 -24.12 4.83
C SER A 27 -7.39 -23.85 3.32
N TYR A 28 -8.04 -24.66 2.50
CA TYR A 28 -8.06 -24.54 1.04
C TYR A 28 -9.46 -24.29 0.50
N PHE A 29 -10.27 -23.54 1.24
CA PHE A 29 -11.66 -23.21 0.91
C PHE A 29 -11.85 -22.71 -0.54
N PHE A 30 -10.86 -22.02 -1.12
CA PHE A 30 -10.88 -21.49 -2.47
C PHE A 30 -10.96 -22.58 -3.56
N GLU A 31 -10.61 -23.83 -3.27
CA GLU A 31 -10.77 -24.96 -4.20
C GLU A 31 -12.23 -25.31 -4.44
N ARG A 32 -13.12 -25.00 -3.49
CA ARG A 32 -14.55 -25.36 -3.56
C ARG A 32 -15.38 -24.36 -4.34
N VAL A 33 -14.79 -23.25 -4.79
CA VAL A 33 -15.53 -22.21 -5.51
C VAL A 33 -15.84 -22.69 -6.92
N ASN A 34 -17.13 -22.63 -7.28
CA ASN A 34 -17.59 -23.02 -8.60
C ASN A 34 -16.92 -22.16 -9.67
N ARG A 35 -16.22 -22.81 -10.59
CA ARG A 35 -15.62 -22.16 -11.75
C ARG A 35 -16.67 -21.99 -12.84
N ILE A 36 -16.69 -20.81 -13.45
CA ILE A 36 -17.54 -20.45 -14.57
C ILE A 36 -17.00 -21.07 -15.87
N ASP A 37 -15.68 -21.17 -15.98
CA ASP A 37 -14.95 -21.70 -17.13
C ASP A 37 -13.62 -22.37 -16.70
N GLU A 38 -12.81 -22.81 -17.67
CA GLU A 38 -11.50 -23.43 -17.45
C GLU A 38 -10.36 -22.42 -17.19
N SER A 39 -10.66 -21.12 -17.10
CA SER A 39 -9.62 -20.10 -16.88
C SER A 39 -9.02 -20.20 -15.47
N ILE A 40 -7.72 -19.87 -15.36
CA ILE A 40 -6.98 -19.91 -14.09
C ILE A 40 -7.61 -18.92 -13.09
N PRO A 41 -8.16 -19.39 -11.96
CA PRO A 41 -8.77 -18.54 -10.95
C PRO A 41 -7.78 -17.63 -10.22
N LEU A 42 -8.26 -16.45 -9.81
CA LEU A 42 -7.54 -15.53 -8.94
C LEU A 42 -8.01 -15.68 -7.48
N VAL A 43 -7.09 -15.94 -6.56
CA VAL A 43 -7.34 -15.94 -5.12
C VAL A 43 -6.72 -14.70 -4.50
N ILE A 44 -7.54 -13.88 -3.87
CA ILE A 44 -7.14 -12.63 -3.23
C ILE A 44 -7.19 -12.81 -1.72
N PHE A 45 -6.03 -12.70 -1.07
CA PHE A 45 -5.89 -12.70 0.38
C PHE A 45 -5.64 -11.27 0.87
N ASP A 46 -6.68 -10.64 1.39
CA ASP A 46 -6.64 -9.30 1.94
C ASP A 46 -6.37 -9.28 3.44
N GLU A 47 -5.49 -8.37 3.85
CA GLU A 47 -5.04 -8.19 5.22
C GLU A 47 -4.54 -9.48 5.91
N ILE A 48 -4.13 -10.49 5.13
CA ILE A 48 -3.76 -11.84 5.64
C ILE A 48 -2.57 -11.80 6.60
N HIS A 49 -1.74 -10.76 6.55
CA HIS A 49 -0.60 -10.58 7.45
C HIS A 49 -0.99 -10.50 8.93
N LYS A 50 -2.26 -10.19 9.24
CA LYS A 50 -2.81 -10.23 10.61
C LYS A 50 -3.02 -11.66 11.12
N TYR A 51 -3.01 -12.68 10.27
CA TYR A 51 -3.04 -14.08 10.68
C TYR A 51 -1.67 -14.53 11.16
N ARG A 52 -1.54 -14.95 12.42
CA ARG A 52 -0.25 -15.30 13.03
C ARG A 52 0.66 -16.24 12.20
N ASN A 53 0.09 -17.21 11.49
CA ASN A 53 0.82 -18.20 10.70
C ASN A 53 0.73 -17.96 9.19
N TRP A 54 0.42 -16.72 8.76
CA TRP A 54 0.14 -16.38 7.37
C TRP A 54 1.25 -16.78 6.39
N LYS A 55 2.52 -16.67 6.79
CA LYS A 55 3.66 -17.02 5.92
C LYS A 55 3.69 -18.51 5.58
N ASN A 56 3.54 -19.36 6.59
CA ASN A 56 3.56 -20.81 6.43
C ASN A 56 2.35 -21.27 5.64
N TYR A 57 1.21 -20.62 5.88
CA TYR A 57 0.01 -20.83 5.10
C TYR A 57 0.23 -20.49 3.62
N LEU A 58 0.69 -19.28 3.30
CA LEU A 58 0.94 -18.87 1.91
C LEU A 58 2.02 -19.71 1.23
N LYS A 59 3.03 -20.17 1.96
CA LYS A 59 4.05 -21.10 1.46
C LYS A 59 3.41 -22.42 1.04
N GLY A 60 2.56 -23.00 1.89
CA GLY A 60 1.81 -24.21 1.56
C GLY A 60 0.84 -24.03 0.40
N VAL A 61 0.15 -22.90 0.33
CA VAL A 61 -0.73 -22.56 -0.79
C VAL A 61 0.09 -22.45 -2.08
N TYR A 62 1.19 -21.71 -2.08
CA TYR A 62 2.05 -21.55 -3.26
C TYR A 62 2.65 -22.88 -3.71
N ASP A 63 3.27 -23.63 -2.79
CA ASP A 63 3.96 -24.89 -3.12
C ASP A 63 3.01 -25.96 -3.69
N ARG A 64 1.70 -25.89 -3.38
CA ARG A 64 0.68 -26.81 -3.90
C ARG A 64 -0.06 -26.28 -5.14
N PHE A 65 -0.34 -24.97 -5.21
CA PHE A 65 -1.35 -24.42 -6.12
C PHE A 65 -0.82 -23.39 -7.11
N ALA A 66 0.49 -23.10 -7.14
CA ALA A 66 1.06 -22.05 -7.99
C ALA A 66 0.79 -22.24 -9.50
N GLU A 67 0.58 -23.48 -9.97
CA GLU A 67 0.26 -23.75 -11.39
C GLU A 67 -1.23 -23.62 -11.70
N GLU A 68 -2.10 -23.79 -10.70
CA GLU A 68 -3.55 -23.88 -10.87
C GLU A 68 -4.28 -22.58 -10.49
N TYR A 69 -3.64 -21.70 -9.72
CA TYR A 69 -4.25 -20.47 -9.19
C TYR A 69 -3.29 -19.30 -9.29
N LYS A 70 -3.80 -18.11 -9.62
CA LYS A 70 -3.09 -16.86 -9.40
C LYS A 70 -3.38 -16.36 -7.99
N ILE A 71 -2.34 -15.98 -7.26
CA ILE A 71 -2.47 -15.56 -5.86
C ILE A 71 -2.09 -14.09 -5.75
N LEU A 72 -3.02 -13.28 -5.24
CA LEU A 72 -2.80 -11.88 -4.90
C LEU A 72 -2.89 -11.73 -3.38
N VAL A 73 -1.90 -11.08 -2.78
CA VAL A 73 -1.88 -10.83 -1.34
C VAL A 73 -1.78 -9.33 -1.13
N THR A 74 -2.67 -8.80 -0.29
CA THR A 74 -2.67 -7.39 0.09
C THR A 74 -2.46 -7.23 1.59
N GLY A 75 -1.97 -6.05 1.95
CA GLY A 75 -1.73 -5.68 3.32
C GLY A 75 -1.27 -4.24 3.41
N SER A 76 -1.80 -3.53 4.40
CA SER A 76 -1.54 -2.14 4.80
C SER A 76 -0.07 -1.73 5.07
N GLY A 77 0.93 -2.52 4.67
CA GLY A 77 2.35 -2.19 4.78
C GLY A 77 3.13 -3.04 5.80
N ARG A 78 2.43 -3.86 6.59
CA ARG A 78 3.04 -4.77 7.58
C ARG A 78 3.67 -6.05 6.98
N LEU A 79 3.48 -6.31 5.69
CA LEU A 79 4.00 -7.51 5.02
C LEU A 79 5.53 -7.65 5.13
N ASP A 80 6.26 -6.53 5.15
CA ASP A 80 7.72 -6.50 5.30
C ASP A 80 8.23 -6.71 6.71
N LEU A 81 7.45 -6.30 7.70
CA LEU A 81 7.96 -6.05 9.04
C LEU A 81 8.13 -7.36 9.83
N TYR A 82 7.51 -8.44 9.35
CA TYR A 82 7.64 -9.78 9.92
C TYR A 82 8.84 -10.58 9.37
N GLN A 83 9.86 -9.95 8.77
CA GLN A 83 11.05 -10.63 8.24
C GLN A 83 11.89 -11.40 9.28
N LYS A 84 11.62 -11.25 10.60
CA LYS A 84 12.25 -12.07 11.64
C LYS A 84 11.53 -13.41 11.83
N GLY A 85 11.99 -14.45 11.15
CA GLY A 85 11.59 -15.84 11.36
C GLY A 85 12.16 -16.80 10.31
N GLU A 86 12.40 -18.06 10.68
CA GLU A 86 12.97 -19.15 9.87
C GLU A 86 12.17 -19.50 8.60
N ASP A 87 10.89 -19.16 8.53
CA ASP A 87 10.05 -19.45 7.36
C ASP A 87 10.02 -18.27 6.38
N SER A 88 11.00 -18.26 5.48
CA SER A 88 11.08 -17.31 4.39
C SER A 88 10.20 -17.71 3.21
N LEU A 89 9.36 -16.77 2.75
CA LEU A 89 8.67 -16.84 1.46
C LEU A 89 9.60 -16.47 0.27
N ALA A 90 10.92 -16.38 0.49
CA ALA A 90 11.88 -16.00 -0.55
C ALA A 90 11.70 -16.81 -1.83
N GLY A 91 11.73 -16.11 -2.97
CA GLY A 91 11.58 -16.70 -4.30
C GLY A 91 10.16 -17.09 -4.69
N ARG A 92 9.17 -16.98 -3.80
CA ARG A 92 7.77 -17.40 -4.05
C ARG A 92 6.79 -16.25 -4.28
N TYR A 93 7.24 -15.00 -4.21
CA TYR A 93 6.37 -13.85 -4.42
C TYR A 93 7.13 -12.69 -5.06
N MET A 94 6.37 -11.88 -5.79
CA MET A 94 6.80 -10.56 -6.26
C MET A 94 6.08 -9.52 -5.43
N LYS A 95 6.84 -8.59 -4.86
CA LYS A 95 6.30 -7.56 -3.98
C LYS A 95 6.21 -6.22 -4.69
N PHE A 96 5.05 -5.59 -4.55
CA PHE A 96 4.77 -4.26 -5.08
C PHE A 96 4.36 -3.35 -3.93
N HIS A 97 4.93 -2.13 -3.92
CA HIS A 97 4.51 -1.06 -3.03
C HIS A 97 3.63 -0.10 -3.82
N LEU A 98 2.42 0.13 -3.34
CA LEU A 98 1.58 1.20 -3.84
C LEU A 98 1.99 2.49 -3.12
N MET A 99 2.45 3.46 -3.89
CA MET A 99 2.83 4.78 -3.39
C MET A 99 1.62 5.72 -3.44
N PRO A 100 1.63 6.81 -2.64
CA PRO A 100 0.72 7.92 -2.85
C PRO A 100 0.80 8.43 -4.30
N PHE A 101 -0.28 9.05 -4.77
CA PHE A 101 -0.35 9.62 -6.10
C PHE A 101 0.79 10.61 -6.35
N THR A 102 1.35 10.48 -7.54
CA THR A 102 2.30 11.41 -8.11
C THR A 102 1.57 12.43 -8.98
N TYR A 103 2.16 13.61 -9.17
CA TYR A 103 1.61 14.63 -10.06
C TYR A 103 1.41 14.12 -11.50
N SER A 104 2.33 13.29 -12.00
CA SER A 104 2.21 12.69 -13.35
C SER A 104 1.02 11.75 -13.49
N GLU A 105 0.65 11.00 -12.43
CA GLU A 105 -0.53 10.12 -12.45
C GLU A 105 -1.83 10.92 -12.49
N LEU A 106 -1.84 12.13 -11.92
CA LEU A 106 -3.03 12.98 -11.83
C LEU A 106 -3.25 13.82 -13.09
N THR A 107 -2.20 14.14 -13.83
CA THR A 107 -2.30 14.92 -15.08
C THR A 107 -2.70 14.08 -16.30
N ASN A 108 -3.21 12.85 -16.12
CA ASN A 108 -3.68 11.94 -17.17
C ASN A 108 -2.61 11.52 -18.20
N HIS A 109 -1.33 11.75 -17.89
CA HIS A 109 -0.19 11.37 -18.72
C HIS A 109 0.30 9.97 -18.32
N HIS A 110 -0.51 8.96 -18.65
CA HIS A 110 -0.16 7.57 -18.39
C HIS A 110 0.82 7.06 -19.45
N TYR A 111 2.12 7.20 -19.18
CA TYR A 111 3.13 6.55 -19.99
C TYR A 111 3.03 5.03 -19.84
N SER A 112 3.06 4.31 -20.97
CA SER A 112 3.19 2.85 -20.91
C SER A 112 4.53 2.48 -20.27
N VAL A 113 4.58 1.35 -19.57
CA VAL A 113 5.82 0.84 -18.97
C VAL A 113 6.92 0.73 -20.02
N SER A 114 6.58 0.24 -21.22
CA SER A 114 7.51 0.15 -22.35
C SER A 114 8.07 1.50 -22.76
N TYR A 115 7.25 2.56 -22.77
CA TYR A 115 7.71 3.91 -23.08
C TYR A 115 8.66 4.43 -22.00
N PHE A 116 8.30 4.27 -20.72
CA PHE A 116 9.13 4.68 -19.59
C PHE A 116 10.50 4.00 -19.59
N LEU A 117 10.56 2.68 -19.83
CA LEU A 117 11.82 1.93 -19.87
C LEU A 117 12.77 2.43 -20.97
N ASN A 118 12.22 2.89 -22.11
CA ASN A 118 13.02 3.46 -23.20
C ASN A 118 13.37 4.94 -22.98
N HIS A 119 12.66 5.65 -22.09
CA HIS A 119 12.84 7.07 -21.84
C HIS A 119 12.78 7.42 -20.34
N PRO A 120 13.62 6.82 -19.48
CA PRO A 120 13.46 6.89 -18.02
C PRO A 120 13.68 8.30 -17.44
N PHE A 121 14.46 9.14 -18.12
CA PHE A 121 14.78 10.50 -17.70
C PHE A 121 14.09 11.56 -18.54
N ARG A 122 13.11 11.18 -19.36
CA ARG A 122 12.32 12.16 -20.10
C ARG A 122 11.31 12.76 -19.15
N PHE A 123 11.78 13.72 -18.37
CA PHE A 123 10.94 14.61 -17.60
C PHE A 123 10.15 15.47 -18.57
N GLN A 124 8.89 15.71 -18.24
CA GLN A 124 7.98 16.50 -19.04
C GLN A 124 8.56 17.91 -19.21
N GLU A 125 8.81 18.33 -20.46
CA GLU A 125 9.00 19.75 -20.78
C GLU A 125 7.62 20.40 -20.64
N ASP A 126 7.35 20.94 -19.47
CA ASP A 126 6.01 21.38 -19.11
C ASP A 126 5.77 22.82 -19.58
N ASN A 127 5.00 22.98 -20.65
CA ASN A 127 4.44 24.28 -21.04
C ASN A 127 3.02 24.48 -20.48
N GLN A 128 2.48 23.53 -19.70
CA GLN A 128 1.11 23.56 -19.17
C GLN A 128 1.03 22.93 -17.77
N THR A 129 1.87 23.40 -16.84
CA THR A 129 1.73 23.01 -15.43
C THR A 129 0.38 23.47 -14.88
N ASP A 130 -0.45 22.54 -14.42
CA ASP A 130 -1.64 22.84 -13.65
C ASP A 130 -1.22 23.20 -12.22
N TYR A 131 -0.98 24.49 -12.00
CA TYR A 131 -0.62 25.02 -10.69
C TYR A 131 -1.68 24.77 -9.62
N GLY A 132 -2.96 24.65 -10.00
CA GLY A 132 -4.04 24.33 -9.06
C GLY A 132 -3.90 22.91 -8.53
N LEU A 133 -3.69 21.95 -9.43
CA LEU A 133 -3.42 20.55 -9.06
C LEU A 133 -2.14 20.42 -8.21
N TRP A 134 -1.11 21.20 -8.55
CA TRP A 134 0.13 21.23 -7.78
C TRP A 134 -0.09 21.76 -6.35
N ASP A 135 -0.86 22.84 -6.21
CA ASP A 135 -1.22 23.41 -4.91
C ASP A 135 -2.06 22.41 -4.09
N ASP A 136 -3.04 21.74 -4.72
CA ASP A 136 -3.85 20.71 -4.06
C ASP A 136 -2.98 19.55 -3.56
N LEU A 137 -2.05 19.05 -4.37
CA LEU A 137 -1.10 18.00 -3.96
C LEU A 137 -0.23 18.45 -2.78
N PHE A 138 0.20 19.72 -2.79
CA PHE A 138 1.02 20.28 -1.73
C PHE A 138 0.24 20.46 -0.42
N GLU A 139 -1.04 20.83 -0.51
CA GLU A 139 -1.89 21.10 0.66
C GLU A 139 -2.57 19.86 1.23
N LEU A 140 -2.94 18.89 0.38
CA LEU A 140 -3.72 17.70 0.76
C LEU A 140 -2.91 16.40 0.73
N SER A 141 -1.64 16.45 0.30
CA SER A 141 -0.74 15.32 0.03
C SER A 141 -1.16 14.44 -1.15
N GLY A 142 -0.27 13.55 -1.60
CA GLY A 142 -0.59 12.55 -2.62
C GLY A 142 -1.38 11.35 -2.10
N PHE A 143 -1.69 11.26 -0.79
CA PHE A 143 -2.43 10.10 -0.27
C PHE A 143 -3.85 10.08 -0.86
N PRO A 144 -4.33 8.93 -1.38
CA PRO A 144 -5.60 8.89 -2.10
C PRO A 144 -6.78 9.39 -1.27
N GLU A 145 -6.89 9.03 0.00
CA GLU A 145 -8.02 9.38 0.86
C GLU A 145 -8.18 10.90 1.06
N PRO A 146 -7.17 11.65 1.56
CA PRO A 146 -7.29 13.09 1.70
C PRO A 146 -7.33 13.82 0.34
N PHE A 147 -6.57 13.37 -0.65
CA PHE A 147 -6.50 14.01 -1.95
C PHE A 147 -7.85 13.97 -2.68
N LEU A 148 -8.47 12.77 -2.78
CA LEU A 148 -9.76 12.61 -3.44
C LEU A 148 -10.91 13.30 -2.69
N LYS A 149 -10.77 13.50 -1.37
CA LYS A 149 -11.76 14.21 -0.57
C LYS A 149 -11.71 15.73 -0.78
N GLY A 150 -10.54 16.30 -1.08
CA GLY A 150 -10.40 17.71 -1.46
C GLY A 150 -10.53 18.73 -0.31
N GLU A 151 -10.59 18.30 0.95
CA GLU A 151 -10.90 19.16 2.10
C GLU A 151 -9.71 19.27 3.07
N LYS A 152 -9.25 20.50 3.32
CA LYS A 152 -8.09 20.76 4.22
C LYS A 152 -8.33 20.30 5.66
N ASP A 153 -9.54 20.49 6.17
CA ASP A 153 -9.87 20.08 7.54
C ASP A 153 -9.96 18.55 7.66
N PHE A 154 -10.43 17.88 6.62
CA PHE A 154 -10.35 16.42 6.54
C PHE A 154 -8.90 15.94 6.51
N TYR A 155 -8.03 16.54 5.69
CA TYR A 155 -6.61 16.20 5.66
C TYR A 155 -5.94 16.37 7.03
N ARG A 156 -6.21 17.48 7.73
CA ARG A 156 -5.69 17.71 9.10
C ARG A 156 -6.16 16.64 10.08
N LEU A 157 -7.44 16.30 10.06
CA LEU A 157 -7.98 15.24 10.93
C LEU A 157 -7.39 13.87 10.57
N TRP A 158 -7.37 13.53 9.29
CA TRP A 158 -6.87 12.27 8.76
C TRP A 158 -5.38 12.10 9.08
N SER A 159 -4.55 13.11 8.81
CA SER A 159 -3.11 13.08 9.08
C SER A 159 -2.81 12.89 10.57
N ASN A 160 -3.51 13.59 11.46
CA ASN A 160 -3.34 13.43 12.91
C ASN A 160 -3.72 12.00 13.38
N ASN A 161 -4.82 11.46 12.86
CA ASN A 161 -5.25 10.09 13.18
C ASN A 161 -4.25 9.05 12.64
N TYR A 162 -3.81 9.22 11.39
CA TYR A 162 -2.82 8.36 10.75
C TYR A 162 -1.50 8.34 11.53
N GLN A 163 -1.02 9.51 11.98
CA GLN A 163 0.17 9.62 12.83
C GLN A 163 0.03 8.84 14.13
N HIS A 164 -1.10 9.01 14.82
CA HIS A 164 -1.36 8.31 16.08
C HIS A 164 -1.42 6.79 15.87
N GLN A 165 -2.11 6.34 14.82
CA GLN A 165 -2.18 4.93 14.48
C GLN A 165 -0.80 4.33 14.17
N LEU A 166 -0.02 5.00 13.32
CA LEU A 166 1.31 4.53 12.92
C LEU A 166 2.27 4.44 14.11
N ILE A 167 2.27 5.45 15.00
CA ILE A 167 3.19 5.46 16.15
C ILE A 167 2.74 4.46 17.23
N ARG A 168 1.45 4.42 17.54
CA ARG A 168 0.94 3.68 18.71
C ARG A 168 0.50 2.26 18.44
N GLU A 169 0.02 1.97 17.24
CA GLU A 169 -0.43 0.64 16.86
C GLU A 169 0.68 -0.05 16.07
N ASP A 170 1.11 0.53 14.95
CA ASP A 170 2.07 -0.13 14.07
C ASP A 170 3.47 -0.25 14.69
N ILE A 171 4.11 0.86 15.09
CA ILE A 171 5.49 0.80 15.62
C ILE A 171 5.55 0.05 16.96
N ARG A 172 4.51 0.17 17.80
CA ARG A 172 4.39 -0.55 19.08
C ARG A 172 4.29 -2.07 18.89
N ASP A 173 3.44 -2.52 17.98
CA ASP A 173 3.28 -3.95 17.71
C ASP A 173 4.59 -4.56 17.20
N LEU A 174 5.38 -3.78 16.48
CA LEU A 174 6.62 -4.21 15.83
C LEU A 174 7.85 -4.15 16.72
N THR A 175 7.86 -3.21 17.65
CA THR A 175 9.02 -2.95 18.49
C THR A 175 8.56 -2.89 19.94
N GLN A 176 9.15 -3.72 20.81
CA GLN A 176 8.93 -3.63 22.25
C GLN A 176 9.56 -2.34 22.85
N ILE A 177 9.55 -1.24 22.10
CA ILE A 177 10.05 0.06 22.54
C ILE A 177 9.21 0.50 23.72
N LYS A 178 9.88 0.72 24.85
CA LYS A 178 9.23 1.10 26.11
C LYS A 178 9.00 2.61 26.25
N LYS A 179 9.57 3.44 25.37
CA LYS A 179 9.56 4.91 25.45
C LYS A 179 8.88 5.55 24.24
N PHE A 180 7.55 5.49 24.21
CA PHE A 180 6.70 6.02 23.14
C PHE A 180 6.73 7.55 23.05
N ASP A 181 6.75 8.22 24.20
CA ASP A 181 6.73 9.69 24.28
C ASP A 181 7.89 10.32 23.50
N SER A 182 9.06 9.67 23.49
CA SER A 182 10.23 10.17 22.75
C SER A 182 10.07 10.08 21.22
N LEU A 183 9.33 9.07 20.73
CA LEU A 183 9.05 8.92 19.30
C LEU A 183 7.97 9.91 18.84
N GLU A 184 6.93 10.11 19.65
CA GLU A 184 5.92 11.14 19.38
C GLU A 184 6.55 12.53 19.32
N ILE A 185 7.43 12.85 20.28
CA ILE A 185 8.20 14.10 20.25
C ILE A 185 9.05 14.19 18.99
N LEU A 186 9.86 13.16 18.66
CA LEU A 186 10.69 13.18 17.46
C LEU A 186 9.86 13.44 16.20
N TYR A 187 8.72 12.76 16.05
CA TYR A 187 7.84 12.91 14.91
C TYR A 187 7.23 14.32 14.84
N SER A 188 6.76 14.86 15.98
CA SER A 188 6.22 16.22 16.07
C SER A 188 7.23 17.30 15.67
N LEU A 189 8.53 17.01 15.79
CA LEU A 189 9.61 17.91 15.40
C LEU A 189 9.99 17.81 13.91
N LEU A 190 9.54 16.78 13.18
CA LEU A 190 9.84 16.61 11.75
C LEU A 190 9.28 17.76 10.89
N PRO A 191 8.02 18.20 11.03
CA PRO A 191 7.50 19.33 10.27
C PRO A 191 8.31 20.62 10.47
N LEU A 192 8.82 20.84 11.69
CA LEU A 192 9.64 22.02 12.01
C LEU A 192 10.98 21.98 11.27
N LYS A 193 11.63 20.81 11.19
CA LYS A 193 12.91 20.67 10.49
C LYS A 193 12.76 20.66 8.96
N VAL A 194 11.70 20.05 8.44
CA VAL A 194 11.41 19.99 7.00
C VAL A 194 10.99 21.37 6.47
N ARG A 195 10.20 22.14 7.22
CA ARG A 195 9.84 23.53 6.85
C ARG A 195 11.02 24.49 6.85
N VAL A 196 11.97 24.35 7.77
CA VAL A 196 13.17 25.22 7.79
C VAL A 196 14.02 25.03 6.54
N ASN A 197 14.12 23.81 6.00
CA ASN A 197 14.84 23.55 4.75
C ASN A 197 14.06 23.99 3.49
N LEU A 198 12.73 23.90 3.48
CA LEU A 198 11.90 24.39 2.36
C LEU A 198 11.76 25.93 2.34
N GLY A 199 11.81 26.58 3.50
CA GLY A 199 11.81 28.04 3.62
C GLY A 199 13.02 28.72 3.00
N LEU A 200 14.16 28.01 2.93
CA LEU A 200 15.37 28.49 2.25
C LEU A 200 15.24 28.51 0.72
N PHE A 201 14.30 27.75 0.14
CA PHE A 201 14.04 27.76 -1.32
C PHE A 201 13.03 28.83 -1.76
N LYS A 202 12.19 29.36 -0.86
CA LYS A 202 11.28 30.48 -1.17
C LYS A 202 11.94 31.86 -1.20
N GLY A 203 13.24 31.95 -0.88
CA GLY A 203 13.97 33.23 -0.75
C GLY A 203 14.83 33.66 -1.94
N LYS A 204 14.95 32.86 -3.01
CA LYS A 204 15.66 33.28 -4.22
C LYS A 204 14.67 33.76 -5.28
N ASN A 205 14.32 35.04 -5.19
CA ASN A 205 13.79 35.79 -6.32
C ASN A 205 14.76 35.62 -7.50
N PHE A 206 14.29 34.99 -8.58
CA PHE A 206 14.92 35.11 -9.89
C PHE A 206 14.57 36.52 -10.39
N ASN A 207 15.53 37.44 -10.25
CA ASN A 207 15.66 38.61 -11.13
C ASN A 207 16.49 38.21 -12.35
#